data_AF-A0A6C0RK84-F1
#
_entry.id   AF-A0A6C0RK84-F1
#
_cell.length_a   1.000
_cell.length_b   1.000
_cell.length_c   1.000
_cell.angle_alpha   90.00
_cell.angle_beta   90.00
_cell.angle_gamma   90.00
#
_symmetry.space_group_name_H-M   'P 1'
#
loop_
_entity.id
_entity.type
_entity.pdbx_description
1 polymer ?
#
loop_
_entity_poly.entity_id
_entity_poly.type
_entity_poly.pdbx_seq_one_letter_code
_entity_poly.pdbx_strand_id
1 'polypeptide(L)'
;METLTICPTSTATILACQQISKTFKENIYELSILRKEWDLEFATSLTVWIDDTIDKHYADNLDVLEDERYREWHEIMVEGLQHLKVLRASLKVDFKKDKAFLKEFFQTTGYTDYFSDAKNGDHISLFKFLKTFAANLNESVRQKISEKGTPDVLFDKILVCANRVSKFEDCFVALEVEAELDNYGKNEVAQIYETIQDVCRIAIAYYQFDPKMRCKFNYYKVMVNL
;
A
#
# COMPACT_ATOMS: atom_id res chain seq x y z
N MET A 1 21.55 -18.30 15.76
CA MET A 1 20.65 -17.14 15.63
C MET A 1 20.88 -16.59 14.24
N GLU A 2 20.00 -16.93 13.31
CA GLU A 2 20.01 -16.29 12.00
C GLU A 2 19.61 -14.83 12.22
N THR A 3 20.56 -13.92 12.01
CA THR A 3 20.29 -12.48 11.99
C THR A 3 19.31 -12.23 10.84
N LEU A 4 18.04 -12.04 11.15
CA LEU A 4 17.03 -11.58 10.21
C LEU A 4 17.52 -10.26 9.63
N THR A 5 17.95 -10.27 8.38
CA THR A 5 18.27 -9.07 7.62
C THR A 5 16.99 -8.25 7.51
N ILE A 6 16.88 -7.19 8.30
CA ILE A 6 15.73 -6.27 8.28
C ILE A 6 15.63 -5.70 6.86
N CYS A 7 14.50 -5.91 6.19
CA CYS A 7 14.32 -5.41 4.84
C CYS A 7 14.19 -3.88 4.87
N PRO A 8 14.90 -3.13 4.00
CA PRO A 8 14.72 -1.69 3.80
C PRO A 8 13.28 -1.22 3.72
N THR A 9 12.43 -2.01 3.06
CA THR A 9 11.00 -1.73 2.91
C THR A 9 10.27 -1.74 4.25
N SER A 10 10.59 -2.69 5.15
CA SER A 10 9.91 -2.74 6.45
C SER A 10 10.32 -1.56 7.35
N THR A 11 11.59 -1.12 7.27
CA THR A 11 12.01 0.14 7.92
C THR A 11 11.25 1.34 7.35
N ALA A 12 11.22 1.49 6.02
CA ALA A 12 10.53 2.62 5.39
C ALA A 12 9.03 2.65 5.76
N THR A 13 8.39 1.47 5.84
CA THR A 13 7.00 1.33 6.27
C THR A 13 6.79 1.77 7.71
N ILE A 14 7.63 1.33 8.67
CA ILE A 14 7.45 1.71 10.07
C ILE A 14 7.75 3.19 10.32
N LEU A 15 8.71 3.78 9.59
CA LEU A 15 8.96 5.22 9.60
C LEU A 15 7.78 6.02 9.05
N ALA A 16 7.13 5.53 7.99
CA ALA A 16 5.91 6.15 7.48
C ALA A 16 4.77 6.06 8.49
N CYS A 17 4.60 4.92 9.17
CA CYS A 17 3.64 4.76 10.26
C CYS A 17 3.89 5.78 11.37
N GLN A 18 5.15 5.99 11.76
CA GLN A 18 5.52 6.98 12.77
C GLN A 18 5.12 8.40 12.37
N GLN A 19 5.43 8.80 11.12
CA GLN A 19 5.11 10.14 10.62
C GLN A 19 3.59 10.36 10.50
N ILE A 20 2.84 9.34 10.08
CA ILE A 20 1.38 9.37 10.03
C ILE A 20 0.80 9.47 11.44
N SER A 21 1.32 8.69 12.40
CA SER A 21 0.90 8.72 13.81
C SER A 21 1.11 10.10 14.45
N LYS A 22 2.27 10.73 14.18
CA LYS A 22 2.54 12.12 14.61
C LYS A 22 1.52 13.10 14.02
N THR A 23 1.27 13.01 12.71
CA THR A 23 0.25 13.84 12.04
C THR A 23 -1.16 13.58 12.62
N PHE A 24 -1.51 12.32 12.88
CA PHE A 24 -2.79 11.95 13.48
C PHE A 24 -2.95 12.60 14.86
N LYS A 25 -1.94 12.50 15.71
CA LYS A 25 -1.90 13.11 17.04
C LYS A 25 -2.00 14.64 16.99
N GLU A 26 -1.30 15.30 16.07
CA GLU A 26 -1.39 16.75 15.87
C GLU A 26 -2.81 17.22 15.51
N ASN A 27 -3.59 16.38 14.86
CA ASN A 27 -4.94 16.70 14.38
C ASN A 27 -6.04 15.97 15.19
N ILE A 28 -5.70 15.42 16.36
CA ILE A 28 -6.61 14.54 17.11
C ILE A 28 -7.89 15.25 17.55
N TYR A 29 -7.84 16.53 17.89
CA TYR A 29 -9.05 17.27 18.30
C TYR A 29 -10.08 17.36 17.19
N GLU A 30 -9.65 17.49 15.93
CA GLU A 30 -10.54 17.46 14.77
C GLU A 30 -10.98 16.02 14.46
N LEU A 31 -10.07 15.05 14.49
CA LEU A 31 -10.36 13.67 14.10
C LEU A 31 -11.18 12.89 15.15
N SER A 32 -11.12 13.29 16.43
CA SER A 32 -11.86 12.67 17.53
C SER A 32 -13.38 12.68 17.36
N ILE A 33 -13.91 13.59 16.53
CA ILE A 33 -15.35 13.62 16.22
C ILE A 33 -15.78 12.46 15.33
N LEU A 34 -14.83 11.81 14.64
CA LEU A 34 -15.10 10.77 13.65
C LEU A 34 -15.25 9.38 14.30
N ARG A 35 -14.57 9.14 15.42
CA ARG A 35 -14.62 7.87 16.17
C ARG A 35 -14.46 8.12 17.66
N LYS A 36 -15.25 7.42 18.48
CA LYS A 36 -15.27 7.63 19.94
C LYS A 36 -13.96 7.25 20.61
N GLU A 37 -13.32 6.21 20.10
CA GLU A 37 -12.03 5.69 20.55
C GLU A 37 -10.83 6.57 20.13
N TRP A 38 -11.04 7.58 19.27
CA TRP A 38 -9.97 8.48 18.86
C TRP A 38 -9.88 9.67 19.82
N ASP A 39 -9.16 9.48 20.91
CA ASP A 39 -8.84 10.54 21.86
C ASP A 39 -7.32 10.77 21.95
N LEU A 40 -6.93 11.74 22.79
CA LEU A 40 -5.52 12.09 22.99
C LEU A 40 -4.71 10.93 23.59
N GLU A 41 -5.36 10.08 24.39
CA GLU A 41 -4.72 8.92 25.01
C GLU A 41 -4.40 7.87 23.94
N PHE A 42 -5.36 7.52 23.10
CA PHE A 42 -5.18 6.63 21.95
C PHE A 42 -4.11 7.14 20.98
N ALA A 43 -4.15 8.42 20.61
CA ALA A 43 -3.14 8.98 19.71
C ALA A 43 -1.74 8.96 20.32
N THR A 44 -1.64 9.17 21.65
CA THR A 44 -0.36 9.12 22.35
C THR A 44 0.17 7.70 22.48
N SER A 45 -0.68 6.74 22.85
CA SER A 45 -0.28 5.34 22.97
C SER A 45 0.14 4.75 21.63
N LEU A 46 -0.53 5.13 20.54
CA LEU A 46 -0.14 4.72 19.18
C LEU A 46 1.24 5.27 18.79
N THR A 47 1.56 6.53 19.12
CA THR A 47 2.91 7.07 18.86
C THR A 47 3.96 6.34 19.69
N VAL A 48 3.72 6.12 20.98
CA VAL A 48 4.66 5.42 21.88
C VAL A 48 4.90 3.98 21.40
N TRP A 49 3.84 3.26 21.03
CA TRP A 49 3.95 1.89 20.55
C TRP A 49 4.83 1.78 19.29
N ILE A 50 4.70 2.74 18.37
CA ILE A 50 5.52 2.79 17.16
C ILE A 50 6.97 3.12 17.49
N ASP A 51 7.21 4.11 18.34
CA ASP A 51 8.56 4.53 18.75
C ASP A 51 9.29 3.38 19.46
N ASP A 52 8.62 2.71 20.42
CA ASP A 52 9.17 1.54 21.12
C ASP A 52 9.50 0.39 20.15
N THR A 53 8.65 0.17 19.15
CA THR A 53 8.87 -0.86 18.11
C THR A 53 10.09 -0.51 17.25
N ILE A 54 10.26 0.75 16.87
CA ILE A 54 11.41 1.23 16.11
C ILE A 54 12.70 1.04 16.93
N ASP A 55 12.71 1.48 18.19
CA ASP A 55 13.90 1.39 19.05
C ASP A 55 14.31 -0.07 19.30
N LYS A 56 13.34 -0.96 19.45
CA LYS A 56 13.57 -2.38 19.73
C LYS A 56 14.00 -3.19 18.51
N HIS A 57 13.50 -2.85 17.32
CA HIS A 57 13.62 -3.70 16.13
C HIS A 57 14.33 -3.06 14.94
N TYR A 58 14.50 -1.73 14.92
CA TYR A 58 14.97 -0.99 13.74
C TYR A 58 16.09 0.03 14.01
N ALA A 59 16.52 0.21 15.27
CA ALA A 59 17.49 1.24 15.68
C ALA A 59 18.78 1.27 14.85
N ASP A 60 19.27 0.11 14.42
CA ASP A 60 20.53 -0.01 13.64
C ASP A 60 20.35 0.19 12.12
N ASN A 61 19.11 0.30 11.63
CA ASN A 61 18.79 0.36 10.20
C ASN A 61 17.83 1.51 9.88
N LEU A 62 18.13 2.74 10.32
CA LEU A 62 17.29 3.92 10.04
C LEU A 62 17.65 4.66 8.74
N ASP A 63 18.88 4.51 8.24
CA ASP A 63 19.39 5.21 7.03
C ASP A 63 18.96 4.56 5.69
N VAL A 64 17.90 3.76 5.68
CA VAL A 64 17.55 2.90 4.52
C VAL A 64 16.79 3.62 3.41
N LEU A 65 16.45 4.89 3.59
CA LEU A 65 15.80 5.71 2.57
C LEU A 65 16.76 6.13 1.45
N GLU A 66 18.08 6.11 1.69
CA GLU A 66 19.10 6.32 0.65
C GLU A 66 19.41 5.04 -0.15
N ASP A 67 18.87 3.89 0.29
CA ASP A 67 19.08 2.59 -0.34
C ASP A 67 18.49 2.55 -1.77
N GLU A 68 19.31 2.17 -2.73
CA GLU A 68 18.91 1.94 -4.12
C GLU A 68 17.76 0.92 -4.23
N ARG A 69 17.72 -0.09 -3.34
CA ARG A 69 16.62 -1.06 -3.27
C ARG A 69 15.29 -0.43 -2.91
N TYR A 70 15.29 0.51 -1.95
CA TYR A 70 14.06 1.21 -1.57
C TYR A 70 13.55 2.08 -2.74
N ARG A 71 14.44 2.77 -3.44
CA ARG A 71 14.09 3.56 -4.63
C ARG A 71 13.53 2.69 -5.75
N GLU A 72 14.19 1.57 -6.08
CA GLU A 72 13.68 0.63 -7.09
C GLU A 72 12.29 0.11 -6.71
N TRP A 73 12.10 -0.27 -5.44
CA TRP A 73 10.81 -0.71 -4.93
C TRP A 73 9.74 0.38 -5.08
N HIS A 74 10.02 1.59 -4.62
CA HIS A 74 9.08 2.71 -4.67
C HIS A 74 8.66 3.03 -6.11
N GLU A 75 9.62 3.07 -7.03
CA GLU A 75 9.37 3.28 -8.46
C GLU A 75 8.45 2.21 -9.04
N ILE A 76 8.73 0.92 -8.80
CA ILE A 76 7.89 -0.19 -9.27
C ILE A 76 6.45 -0.04 -8.78
N MET A 77 6.28 0.33 -7.51
CA MET A 77 4.96 0.49 -6.89
C MET A 77 4.21 1.69 -7.49
N VAL A 78 4.86 2.84 -7.66
CA VAL A 78 4.23 4.02 -8.29
C VAL A 78 3.85 3.74 -9.74
N GLU A 79 4.76 3.16 -10.53
CA GLU A 79 4.52 2.79 -11.93
C GLU A 79 3.37 1.78 -12.04
N GLY A 80 3.40 0.72 -11.23
CA GLY A 80 2.37 -0.32 -11.22
C GLY A 80 0.99 0.24 -10.92
N LEU A 81 0.85 1.05 -9.87
CA LEU A 81 -0.43 1.69 -9.51
C LEU A 81 -0.91 2.64 -10.62
N GLN A 82 0.00 3.38 -11.25
CA GLN A 82 -0.36 4.28 -12.35
C GLN A 82 -0.92 3.48 -13.54
N HIS A 83 -0.27 2.40 -13.95
CA HIS A 83 -0.74 1.57 -15.06
C HIS A 83 -2.09 0.91 -14.76
N LEU A 84 -2.28 0.38 -13.55
CA LEU A 84 -3.57 -0.17 -13.11
C LEU A 84 -4.69 0.89 -13.08
N LYS A 85 -4.39 2.12 -12.64
CA LYS A 85 -5.36 3.23 -12.67
C LYS A 85 -5.76 3.60 -14.09
N VAL A 86 -4.80 3.70 -15.01
CA VAL A 86 -5.07 4.00 -16.42
C VAL A 86 -5.89 2.88 -17.04
N LEU A 87 -5.52 1.61 -16.83
CA LEU A 87 -6.25 0.47 -17.38
C LEU A 87 -7.71 0.44 -16.88
N ARG A 88 -7.93 0.65 -15.58
CA ARG A 88 -9.27 0.77 -15.01
C ARG A 88 -10.10 1.85 -15.67
N ALA A 89 -9.49 3.02 -15.91
CA ALA A 89 -10.18 4.14 -16.55
C ALA A 89 -10.54 3.82 -18.00
N SER A 90 -9.60 3.30 -18.79
CA SER A 90 -9.82 2.90 -20.18
C SER A 90 -10.94 1.87 -20.30
N LEU A 91 -10.90 0.82 -19.46
CA LEU A 91 -11.94 -0.20 -19.43
C LEU A 91 -13.33 0.38 -19.13
N LYS A 92 -13.42 1.28 -18.13
CA LYS A 92 -14.70 1.94 -17.80
C LYS A 92 -15.25 2.79 -18.94
N VAL A 93 -14.40 3.32 -19.81
CA VAL A 93 -14.80 4.08 -21.00
C VAL A 93 -15.24 3.12 -22.11
N ASP A 94 -14.38 2.17 -22.47
CA ASP A 94 -14.53 1.26 -23.62
C ASP A 94 -15.69 0.28 -23.44
N PHE A 95 -15.89 -0.19 -22.21
CA PHE A 95 -16.92 -1.16 -21.83
C PHE A 95 -18.03 -0.52 -20.99
N LYS A 96 -18.25 0.81 -21.10
CA LYS A 96 -19.25 1.53 -20.28
C LYS A 96 -20.66 0.94 -20.35
N LYS A 97 -21.02 0.29 -21.47
CA LYS A 97 -22.31 -0.39 -21.70
C LYS A 97 -22.31 -1.88 -21.33
N ASP A 98 -21.14 -2.48 -21.13
CA ASP A 98 -20.98 -3.89 -20.77
C ASP A 98 -20.58 -4.00 -19.29
N LYS A 99 -21.57 -3.77 -18.42
CA LYS A 99 -21.35 -3.77 -16.96
C LYS A 99 -21.02 -5.16 -16.41
N ALA A 100 -21.53 -6.21 -17.04
CA ALA A 100 -21.26 -7.60 -16.65
C ALA A 100 -19.79 -7.93 -16.85
N PHE A 101 -19.25 -7.63 -18.03
CA PHE A 101 -17.83 -7.81 -18.31
C PHE A 101 -16.94 -7.01 -17.36
N LEU A 102 -17.25 -5.73 -17.10
CA LEU A 102 -16.48 -4.91 -16.18
C LEU A 102 -16.46 -5.49 -14.76
N LYS A 103 -17.60 -5.97 -14.27
CA LYS A 103 -17.71 -6.58 -12.94
C LYS A 103 -16.86 -7.83 -12.85
N GLU A 104 -17.01 -8.74 -13.81
CA GLU A 104 -16.24 -9.99 -13.88
C GLU A 104 -14.75 -9.71 -13.97
N PHE A 105 -14.32 -8.86 -14.89
CA PHE A 105 -12.90 -8.51 -15.06
C PHE A 105 -12.32 -7.92 -13.77
N PHE A 106 -13.00 -6.93 -13.15
CA PHE A 106 -12.50 -6.30 -11.94
C PHE A 106 -12.50 -7.22 -10.72
N GLN A 107 -13.39 -8.20 -10.66
CA GLN A 107 -13.39 -9.21 -9.62
C GLN A 107 -12.22 -10.17 -9.82
N THR A 108 -12.09 -10.75 -11.02
CA THR A 108 -11.06 -11.75 -11.33
C THR A 108 -9.64 -11.20 -11.24
N THR A 109 -9.41 -9.96 -11.67
CA THR A 109 -8.06 -9.37 -11.71
C THR A 109 -7.65 -8.62 -10.44
N GLY A 110 -8.44 -8.72 -9.35
CA GLY A 110 -8.09 -8.16 -8.03
C GLY A 110 -8.40 -6.66 -7.84
N TYR A 111 -9.04 -5.99 -8.82
CA TYR A 111 -9.45 -4.58 -8.64
C TYR A 111 -10.50 -4.40 -7.55
N THR A 112 -11.34 -5.41 -7.33
CA THR A 112 -12.39 -5.33 -6.31
C THR A 112 -11.78 -5.40 -4.91
N ASP A 113 -10.77 -6.26 -4.74
CA ASP A 113 -10.21 -6.57 -3.44
C ASP A 113 -9.15 -5.54 -3.02
N TYR A 114 -8.28 -5.11 -3.94
CA TYR A 114 -7.07 -4.38 -3.56
C TYR A 114 -7.01 -2.93 -4.01
N PHE A 115 -7.77 -2.52 -5.04
CA PHE A 115 -7.60 -1.19 -5.66
C PHE A 115 -7.83 -0.04 -4.66
N SER A 116 -8.78 -0.19 -3.73
CA SER A 116 -9.13 0.89 -2.80
C SER A 116 -7.99 1.18 -1.83
N ASP A 117 -7.36 0.15 -1.29
CA ASP A 117 -6.27 0.32 -0.33
C ASP A 117 -4.96 0.68 -1.05
N ALA A 118 -4.68 0.02 -2.18
CA ALA A 118 -3.55 0.35 -3.04
C ALA A 118 -3.56 1.82 -3.50
N LYS A 119 -4.73 2.37 -3.90
CA LYS A 119 -4.82 3.79 -4.31
C LYS A 119 -4.54 4.76 -3.15
N ASN A 120 -4.75 4.31 -1.90
CA ASN A 120 -4.57 5.08 -0.69
C ASN A 120 -3.16 4.95 -0.10
N GLY A 121 -2.29 4.16 -0.72
CA GLY A 121 -0.88 4.06 -0.36
C GLY A 121 -0.46 2.72 0.23
N ASP A 122 -1.41 1.80 0.43
CA ASP A 122 -1.10 0.47 0.98
C ASP A 122 -0.30 -0.34 -0.05
N HIS A 123 0.97 -0.53 0.26
CA HIS A 123 1.91 -1.22 -0.60
C HIS A 123 1.74 -2.73 -0.54
N ILE A 124 1.27 -3.30 0.57
CA ILE A 124 0.95 -4.73 0.65
C ILE A 124 -0.23 -5.02 -0.28
N SER A 125 -1.28 -4.20 -0.21
CA SER A 125 -2.41 -4.32 -1.14
C SER A 125 -1.97 -4.15 -2.59
N LEU A 126 -1.10 -3.18 -2.91
CA LEU A 126 -0.64 -3.03 -4.30
C LEU A 126 0.21 -4.21 -4.77
N PHE A 127 1.05 -4.78 -3.91
CA PHE A 127 1.85 -5.96 -4.23
C PHE A 127 0.93 -7.14 -4.56
N LYS A 128 -0.02 -7.45 -3.67
CA LYS A 128 -1.05 -8.48 -3.89
C LYS A 128 -1.81 -8.21 -5.17
N PHE A 129 -2.18 -6.97 -5.42
CA PHE A 129 -2.91 -6.58 -6.61
C PHE A 129 -2.14 -6.87 -7.90
N LEU A 130 -0.85 -6.51 -7.97
CA LEU A 130 -0.01 -6.79 -9.13
C LEU A 130 0.14 -8.29 -9.36
N LYS A 131 0.35 -9.08 -8.31
CA LYS A 131 0.48 -10.55 -8.39
C LYS A 131 -0.82 -11.22 -8.81
N THR A 132 -1.95 -10.83 -8.21
CA THR A 132 -3.30 -11.33 -8.59
C THR A 132 -3.65 -10.94 -10.02
N PHE A 133 -3.35 -9.71 -10.44
CA PHE A 133 -3.57 -9.28 -11.82
C PHE A 133 -2.79 -10.14 -12.81
N ALA A 134 -1.49 -10.35 -12.56
CA ALA A 134 -0.63 -11.15 -13.44
C ALA A 134 -1.06 -12.62 -13.51
N ALA A 135 -1.46 -13.22 -12.37
CA ALA A 135 -1.91 -14.61 -12.31
C ALA A 135 -3.24 -14.84 -13.03
N ASN A 136 -4.14 -13.84 -13.02
CA ASN A 136 -5.51 -13.99 -13.50
C ASN A 136 -5.77 -13.29 -14.85
N LEU A 137 -4.75 -12.68 -15.47
CA LEU A 137 -4.91 -12.09 -16.79
C LEU A 137 -5.05 -13.19 -17.85
N ASN A 138 -6.27 -13.34 -18.36
CA ASN A 138 -6.57 -14.27 -19.44
C ASN A 138 -6.27 -13.63 -20.82
N GLU A 139 -5.56 -14.36 -21.69
CA GLU A 139 -5.16 -13.86 -23.01
C GLU A 139 -6.35 -13.52 -23.92
N SER A 140 -7.42 -14.32 -23.91
CA SER A 140 -8.62 -14.03 -24.69
C SER A 140 -9.34 -12.77 -24.21
N VAL A 141 -9.29 -12.50 -22.90
CA VAL A 141 -9.85 -11.29 -22.30
C VAL A 141 -8.98 -10.07 -22.61
N ARG A 142 -7.65 -10.22 -22.54
CA ARG A 142 -6.68 -9.21 -22.97
C ARG A 142 -6.91 -8.82 -24.42
N GLN A 143 -6.98 -9.78 -25.33
CA GLN A 143 -7.23 -9.54 -26.74
C GLN A 143 -8.56 -8.81 -26.98
N LYS A 144 -9.65 -9.25 -26.32
CA LYS A 144 -10.97 -8.58 -26.38
C LYS A 144 -10.88 -7.10 -25.95
N ILE A 145 -10.09 -6.81 -24.92
CA ILE A 145 -9.89 -5.44 -24.43
C ILE A 145 -9.08 -4.63 -25.44
N SER A 146 -8.02 -5.22 -26.00
CA SER A 146 -7.14 -4.59 -26.97
C SER A 146 -7.85 -4.24 -28.29
N GLU A 147 -8.67 -5.16 -28.80
CA GLU A 147 -9.51 -4.94 -29.99
C GLU A 147 -10.55 -3.83 -29.78
N LYS A 148 -10.94 -3.57 -28.52
CA LYS A 148 -11.93 -2.54 -28.20
C LYS A 148 -11.35 -1.12 -28.22
N GLY A 149 -10.05 -0.97 -27.98
CA GLY A 149 -9.36 0.32 -28.04
C GLY A 149 -8.33 0.58 -26.93
N THR A 150 -8.27 -0.25 -25.90
CA THR A 150 -7.24 -0.12 -24.85
C THR A 150 -5.90 -0.67 -25.36
N PRO A 151 -4.80 0.10 -25.39
CA PRO A 151 -3.54 -0.38 -25.95
C PRO A 151 -2.97 -1.59 -25.20
N ASP A 152 -2.58 -2.62 -25.95
CA ASP A 152 -2.07 -3.89 -25.40
C ASP A 152 -0.81 -3.71 -24.54
N VAL A 153 0.03 -2.74 -24.91
CA VAL A 153 1.25 -2.34 -24.17
C VAL A 153 0.98 -1.98 -22.70
N LEU A 154 -0.26 -1.61 -22.35
CA LEU A 154 -0.60 -1.30 -20.96
C LEU A 154 -0.60 -2.55 -20.08
N PHE A 155 -1.00 -3.71 -20.62
CA PHE A 155 -0.92 -4.99 -19.92
C PHE A 155 0.53 -5.41 -19.71
N ASP A 156 1.37 -5.30 -20.74
CA ASP A 156 2.79 -5.63 -20.65
C ASP A 156 3.48 -4.81 -19.56
N LYS A 157 3.19 -3.50 -19.48
CA LYS A 157 3.75 -2.65 -18.43
C LYS A 157 3.34 -3.12 -17.02
N ILE A 158 2.09 -3.53 -16.82
CA ILE A 158 1.63 -4.07 -15.53
C ILE A 158 2.33 -5.39 -15.21
N LEU A 159 2.46 -6.29 -16.20
CA LEU A 159 3.15 -7.58 -16.04
C LEU A 159 4.64 -7.39 -15.73
N VAL A 160 5.29 -6.41 -16.36
CA VAL A 160 6.69 -6.04 -16.04
C VAL A 160 6.80 -5.58 -14.59
N CYS A 161 5.89 -4.71 -14.10
CA CYS A 161 5.87 -4.30 -12.70
C CYS A 161 5.64 -5.51 -11.76
N ALA A 162 4.69 -6.39 -12.08
CA ALA A 162 4.40 -7.59 -11.29
C ALA A 162 5.58 -8.57 -11.21
N ASN A 163 6.34 -8.70 -12.29
CA ASN A 163 7.56 -9.51 -12.30
C ASN A 163 8.68 -8.84 -11.49
N ARG A 164 8.90 -7.53 -11.68
CA ARG A 164 9.93 -6.78 -10.93
C ARG A 164 9.67 -6.76 -9.43
N VAL A 165 8.41 -6.61 -9.01
CA VAL A 165 8.06 -6.55 -7.57
C VAL A 165 8.31 -7.88 -6.84
N SER A 166 8.36 -9.01 -7.56
CA SER A 166 8.67 -10.32 -6.97
C SER A 166 10.09 -10.40 -6.37
N LYS A 167 11.00 -9.50 -6.78
CA LYS A 167 12.32 -9.35 -6.13
C LYS A 167 12.23 -8.92 -4.66
N PHE A 168 11.10 -8.35 -4.26
CA PHE A 168 10.84 -7.81 -2.92
C PHE A 168 9.81 -8.66 -2.16
N GLU A 169 9.47 -9.85 -2.66
CA GLU A 169 8.44 -10.73 -2.07
C GLU A 169 8.74 -11.03 -0.59
N ASP A 170 9.99 -11.34 -0.25
CA ASP A 170 10.43 -11.58 1.13
C ASP A 170 10.14 -10.40 2.07
N CYS A 171 10.20 -9.16 1.56
CA CYS A 171 9.90 -7.96 2.33
C CYS A 171 8.41 -7.81 2.62
N PHE A 172 7.54 -8.31 1.72
CA PHE A 172 6.10 -8.32 1.94
C PHE A 172 5.67 -9.49 2.83
N VAL A 173 6.26 -10.68 2.64
CA VAL A 173 6.03 -11.84 3.51
C VAL A 173 6.42 -11.55 4.96
N ALA A 174 7.50 -10.79 5.17
CA ALA A 174 7.87 -10.32 6.51
C ALA A 174 6.84 -9.38 7.17
N LEU A 175 5.93 -8.78 6.40
CA LEU A 175 4.85 -7.93 6.91
C LEU A 175 3.52 -8.68 7.06
N GLU A 176 3.45 -9.97 6.68
CA GLU A 176 2.26 -10.80 6.82
C GLU A 176 2.27 -11.64 8.11
N VAL A 177 1.13 -11.63 8.82
CA VAL A 177 0.92 -12.25 10.14
C VAL A 177 1.04 -13.79 10.12
N GLU A 178 1.01 -14.44 8.95
CA GLU A 178 0.95 -15.91 8.83
C GLU A 178 2.29 -16.62 8.60
N ALA A 179 3.44 -15.95 8.69
CA ALA A 179 4.73 -16.63 8.65
C ALA A 179 5.10 -17.17 10.05
N GLU A 180 4.77 -18.44 10.32
CA GLU A 180 5.28 -19.18 11.48
C GLU A 180 6.81 -19.32 11.40
N LEU A 181 7.54 -18.42 12.08
CA LEU A 181 8.51 -18.73 13.15
C LEU A 181 9.34 -17.48 13.55
N ASP A 182 9.56 -17.38 14.86
CA ASP A 182 10.31 -16.40 15.69
C ASP A 182 9.88 -14.90 15.62
N ASN A 183 8.57 -14.64 15.45
CA ASN A 183 8.03 -13.38 14.91
C ASN A 183 7.21 -12.49 15.89
N TYR A 184 7.68 -12.22 17.11
CA TYR A 184 6.98 -11.24 17.97
C TYR A 184 7.04 -9.82 17.38
N GLY A 185 8.20 -9.39 16.89
CA GLY A 185 8.37 -8.06 16.27
C GLY A 185 7.66 -7.89 14.94
N LYS A 186 7.52 -8.95 14.13
CA LYS A 186 6.77 -8.88 12.85
C LYS A 186 5.27 -8.76 13.09
N ASN A 187 4.73 -9.50 14.05
CA ASN A 187 3.32 -9.36 14.45
C ASN A 187 3.03 -7.96 14.99
N GLU A 188 3.94 -7.40 15.78
CA GLU A 188 3.84 -6.05 16.30
C GLU A 188 3.81 -5.00 15.18
N VAL A 189 4.73 -5.09 14.20
CA VAL A 189 4.76 -4.20 13.03
C VAL A 189 3.51 -4.35 12.15
N ALA A 190 3.02 -5.57 11.95
CA ALA A 190 1.81 -5.83 11.17
C ALA A 190 0.56 -5.21 11.83
N GLN A 191 0.42 -5.32 13.15
CA GLN A 191 -0.70 -4.71 13.89
C GLN A 191 -0.61 -3.17 13.89
N ILE A 192 0.59 -2.61 14.00
CA ILE A 192 0.80 -1.16 13.83
C ILE A 192 0.34 -0.73 12.45
N TYR A 193 0.75 -1.48 11.42
CA TYR A 193 0.42 -1.17 10.04
C TYR A 193 -1.09 -1.18 9.81
N GLU A 194 -1.78 -2.22 10.27
CA GLU A 194 -3.25 -2.32 10.18
C GLU A 194 -3.93 -1.14 10.90
N THR A 195 -3.47 -0.79 12.10
CA THR A 195 -4.01 0.34 12.87
C THR A 195 -3.84 1.67 12.13
N ILE A 196 -2.65 1.92 11.58
CA ILE A 196 -2.37 3.15 10.81
C ILE A 196 -3.14 3.15 9.49
N GLN A 197 -3.33 1.99 8.85
CA GLN A 197 -4.13 1.87 7.64
C GLN A 197 -5.59 2.31 7.88
N ASP A 198 -6.18 1.94 9.01
CA ASP A 198 -7.53 2.37 9.38
C ASP A 198 -7.60 3.88 9.65
N VAL A 199 -6.59 4.43 10.35
CA VAL A 199 -6.45 5.89 10.51
C VAL A 199 -6.39 6.58 9.15
N CYS A 200 -5.53 6.11 8.25
CA CYS A 200 -5.38 6.67 6.90
C CYS A 200 -6.68 6.62 6.11
N ARG A 201 -7.38 5.48 6.13
CA ARG A 201 -8.63 5.26 5.37
C ARG A 201 -9.68 6.30 5.74
N ILE A 202 -9.84 6.58 7.02
CA ILE A 202 -10.85 7.52 7.54
C ILE A 202 -10.38 8.97 7.36
N ALA A 203 -9.13 9.28 7.70
CA ALA A 203 -8.58 10.62 7.56
C ALA A 203 -8.57 11.09 6.09
N ILE A 204 -8.20 10.21 5.14
CA ILE A 204 -8.25 10.51 3.70
C ILE A 204 -9.68 10.85 3.25
N ALA A 205 -10.69 10.14 3.77
CA ALA A 205 -12.08 10.38 3.44
C ALA A 205 -12.59 11.70 4.02
N TYR A 206 -12.21 12.00 5.26
CA TYR A 206 -12.54 13.25 5.94
C TYR A 206 -11.91 14.47 5.24
N TYR A 207 -10.60 14.41 4.95
CA TYR A 207 -9.86 15.46 4.24
C TYR A 207 -10.01 15.39 2.71
N GLN A 208 -11.10 14.83 2.18
CA GLN A 208 -11.26 14.68 0.72
C GLN A 208 -11.15 16.00 -0.06
N PHE A 209 -11.53 17.12 0.57
CA PHE A 209 -11.46 18.48 0.00
C PHE A 209 -10.23 19.27 0.43
N ASP A 210 -9.34 18.69 1.24
CA ASP A 210 -8.03 19.25 1.56
C ASP A 210 -6.93 18.30 1.03
N PRO A 211 -6.48 18.50 -0.22
CA PRO A 211 -5.44 17.66 -0.81
C PRO A 211 -4.14 17.67 -0.02
N LYS A 212 -3.79 18.77 0.66
CA LYS A 212 -2.54 18.85 1.43
C LYS A 212 -2.62 17.96 2.66
N MET A 213 -3.72 18.05 3.41
CA MET A 213 -3.94 17.19 4.57
C MET A 213 -4.09 15.72 4.15
N ARG A 214 -4.84 15.44 3.08
CA ARG A 214 -5.00 14.08 2.55
C ARG A 214 -3.66 13.42 2.20
N CYS A 215 -2.71 14.18 1.66
CA CYS A 215 -1.38 13.65 1.35
C CYS A 215 -0.59 13.22 2.58
N LYS A 216 -0.81 13.84 3.75
CA LYS A 216 -0.13 13.44 5.00
C LYS A 216 -0.63 12.11 5.58
N PHE A 217 -1.77 11.60 5.10
CA PHE A 217 -2.33 10.30 5.48
C PHE A 217 -2.23 9.27 4.34
N ASN A 218 -1.38 9.51 3.34
CA ASN A 218 -1.15 8.58 2.23
C ASN A 218 0.28 8.05 2.31
N TYR A 219 0.42 6.73 2.53
CA TYR A 219 1.71 6.07 2.69
C TYR A 219 2.73 6.42 1.60
N TYR A 220 2.37 6.36 0.30
CA TYR A 220 3.30 6.73 -0.77
C TYR A 220 3.77 8.19 -0.67
N LYS A 221 2.88 9.11 -0.31
CA LYS A 221 3.22 10.52 -0.20
C LYS A 221 4.01 10.84 1.05
N VAL A 222 3.74 10.15 2.16
CA VAL A 222 4.53 10.29 3.38
C VAL A 222 5.94 9.75 3.16
N MET A 223 6.06 8.55 2.60
CA MET A 223 7.33 7.89 2.31
C MET A 223 8.26 8.66 1.37
N VAL A 224 7.72 9.45 0.44
CA VAL A 224 8.51 10.33 -0.46
C VAL A 224 9.11 11.53 0.29
N ASN A 225 8.50 11.92 1.42
CA ASN A 225 8.89 13.10 2.19
C ASN A 225 9.46 12.74 3.57
N LEU A 226 9.81 11.46 3.79
CA LEU A 226 10.66 11.05 4.91
C LEU A 226 12.11 11.45 4.61
#